data_AF-A0A951H2Q3-F1
#
_entry.id   AF-A0A951H2Q3-F1
#
_cell.length_a   1.000
_cell.length_b   1.000
_cell.length_c   1.000
_cell.angle_alpha   90.00
_cell.angle_beta   90.00
_cell.angle_gamma   90.00
#
_symmetry.space_group_name_H-M   'P 1'
#
loop_
_entity.id
_entity.type
_entity.pdbx_description
1 polymer ?
#
loop_
_entity_poly.entity_id
_entity_poly.type
_entity_poly.pdbx_seq_one_letter_code
_entity_poly.pdbx_strand_id
1 'polypeptide(L)'
;MLKVLRNHNRDESQRLISAVIQSLLPDPGIEPTPERTEEQQQVLQEVLDSLRIKNDDKSGRSQAQIFDYLSNELQSYALKGKDVQSIKARLAEKHSLPNHLFEVAFIDGETEALRSRGIDTRQVIETIHSPDTFEQLIPEAALARGVDPVFIFAKRYGGRNEAHAYILLVRTFQQGAVQTVTVAHAVYLSDVPIANTDRPLDILRAFIDVYGLEFSLLGLPSTNFVQHQMISTLRHQPPPFGWNSFEIIRELFAFSSPAYEGRPTDHVLSYRVGELGTIEISVAYFINLTKYFADLQKHGVKAKAHLYHNDTGISKL
;
A
#
# COMPACT_ATOMS: atom_id res chain seq x y z
N MET A 1 -35.05 -3.63 -8.41
CA MET A 1 -34.82 -4.34 -9.68
C MET A 1 -35.99 -4.11 -10.61
N LEU A 2 -35.76 -3.25 -11.59
CA LEU A 2 -36.72 -2.88 -12.64
C LEU A 2 -37.17 -4.14 -13.42
N LYS A 3 -38.48 -4.28 -13.60
CA LYS A 3 -39.15 -5.38 -14.31
C LYS A 3 -38.76 -5.40 -15.78
N VAL A 4 -38.68 -4.23 -16.42
CA VAL A 4 -38.29 -4.11 -17.84
C VAL A 4 -36.94 -4.78 -18.07
N LEU A 5 -35.99 -4.56 -17.16
CA LEU A 5 -34.62 -5.08 -17.23
C LEU A 5 -34.50 -6.59 -16.91
N ARG A 6 -35.59 -7.30 -16.61
CA ARG A 6 -35.54 -8.76 -16.38
C ARG A 6 -35.47 -9.57 -17.67
N ASN A 7 -35.93 -8.98 -18.78
CA ASN A 7 -36.00 -9.64 -20.08
C ASN A 7 -34.74 -9.42 -20.94
N HIS A 8 -33.80 -8.59 -20.47
CA HIS A 8 -32.58 -8.24 -21.18
C HIS A 8 -31.37 -8.93 -20.57
N ASN A 9 -30.34 -9.16 -21.39
CA ASN A 9 -29.05 -9.57 -20.86
C ASN A 9 -28.37 -8.40 -20.10
N ARG A 10 -27.26 -8.69 -19.43
CA ARG A 10 -26.57 -7.71 -18.58
C ARG A 10 -26.10 -6.49 -19.36
N ASP A 11 -25.48 -6.69 -20.52
CA ASP A 11 -24.88 -5.62 -21.31
C ASP A 11 -25.96 -4.71 -21.90
N GLU A 12 -27.07 -5.29 -22.36
CA GLU A 12 -28.26 -4.55 -22.79
C GLU A 12 -28.89 -3.76 -21.64
N SER A 13 -29.03 -4.37 -20.46
CA SER A 13 -29.57 -3.68 -19.28
C SER A 13 -28.70 -2.48 -18.89
N GLN A 14 -27.37 -2.63 -18.92
CA GLN A 14 -26.44 -1.53 -18.67
C GLN A 14 -26.55 -0.43 -19.73
N ARG A 15 -26.63 -0.80 -21.02
CA ARG A 15 -26.80 0.16 -22.12
C ARG A 15 -28.12 0.93 -21.99
N LEU A 16 -29.22 0.25 -21.68
CA LEU A 16 -30.54 0.85 -21.48
C LEU A 16 -30.53 1.86 -20.32
N ILE A 17 -30.04 1.46 -19.14
CA ILE A 17 -29.93 2.38 -17.99
C ILE A 17 -29.03 3.58 -18.33
N SER A 18 -27.87 3.34 -18.97
CA SER A 18 -26.92 4.41 -19.32
C SER A 18 -27.53 5.40 -20.30
N ALA A 19 -28.29 4.92 -21.30
CA ALA A 19 -28.98 5.78 -22.25
C ALA A 19 -30.09 6.61 -21.58
N VAL A 20 -30.83 6.03 -20.62
CA VAL A 20 -31.81 6.78 -19.82
C VAL A 20 -31.10 7.88 -19.00
N ILE A 21 -30.00 7.56 -18.32
CA ILE A 21 -29.19 8.54 -17.57
C ILE A 21 -28.73 9.67 -18.50
N GLN A 22 -28.15 9.34 -19.67
CA GLN A 22 -27.70 10.34 -20.63
C GLN A 22 -28.83 11.25 -21.11
N SER A 23 -30.02 10.68 -21.36
CA SER A 23 -31.20 11.45 -21.78
C SER A 23 -31.77 12.38 -20.70
N LEU A 24 -31.31 12.26 -19.45
CA LEU A 24 -31.70 13.12 -18.34
C LEU A 24 -30.68 14.23 -18.07
N LEU A 25 -29.49 14.15 -18.67
CA LEU A 25 -28.49 15.20 -18.56
C LEU A 25 -28.94 16.45 -19.35
N PRO A 26 -28.51 17.65 -18.94
CA PRO A 26 -28.79 18.86 -19.70
C PRO A 26 -28.27 18.73 -21.13
N ASP A 27 -29.09 19.11 -22.11
CA ASP A 27 -28.68 19.14 -23.50
C ASP A 27 -27.54 20.17 -23.68
N PRO A 28 -26.33 19.76 -24.10
CA PRO A 28 -25.23 20.68 -24.33
C PRO A 28 -25.45 21.59 -25.55
N GLY A 29 -26.51 21.36 -26.34
CA GLY A 29 -26.88 22.18 -27.50
C GLY A 29 -26.03 21.91 -28.76
N ILE A 30 -25.28 20.83 -28.77
CA ILE A 30 -24.34 20.48 -29.87
C ILE A 30 -25.02 19.56 -30.89
N GLU A 31 -25.94 18.70 -30.44
CA GLU A 31 -26.66 17.74 -31.28
C GLU A 31 -28.12 17.63 -30.83
N PRO A 32 -29.06 17.34 -31.74
CA PRO A 32 -30.45 17.08 -31.35
C PRO A 32 -30.51 15.89 -30.39
N THR A 33 -31.10 16.11 -29.21
CA THR A 33 -31.30 15.05 -28.21
C THR A 33 -32.06 13.89 -28.87
N PRO A 34 -31.47 12.68 -28.95
CA PRO A 34 -32.11 11.55 -29.60
C PRO A 34 -33.42 11.19 -28.88
N GLU A 35 -34.46 10.88 -29.65
CA GLU A 35 -35.73 10.44 -29.09
C GLU A 35 -35.55 9.14 -28.30
N ARG A 36 -36.21 9.07 -27.13
CA ARG A 36 -36.14 7.89 -26.27
C ARG A 36 -36.87 6.73 -26.93
N THR A 37 -36.24 5.56 -26.96
CA THR A 37 -36.90 4.31 -27.37
C THR A 37 -38.03 3.95 -26.41
N GLU A 38 -38.98 3.12 -26.85
CA GLU A 38 -40.08 2.64 -25.99
C GLU A 38 -39.56 1.98 -24.71
N GLU A 39 -38.49 1.20 -24.82
CA GLU A 39 -37.84 0.52 -23.69
C GLU A 39 -37.24 1.52 -22.69
N GLN A 40 -36.60 2.58 -23.18
CA GLN A 40 -36.07 3.65 -22.33
C GLN A 40 -37.19 4.41 -21.61
N GLN A 41 -38.33 4.64 -22.29
CA GLN A 41 -39.51 5.24 -21.68
C GLN A 41 -40.11 4.35 -20.60
N GLN A 42 -40.18 3.02 -20.83
CA GLN A 42 -40.67 2.07 -19.84
C GLN A 42 -39.74 2.01 -18.61
N VAL A 43 -38.42 1.99 -18.81
CA VAL A 43 -37.44 2.06 -17.72
C VAL A 43 -37.63 3.34 -16.91
N LEU A 44 -37.74 4.50 -17.57
CA LEU A 44 -37.94 5.77 -16.89
C LEU A 44 -39.27 5.81 -16.13
N GLN A 45 -40.36 5.31 -16.72
CA GLN A 45 -41.66 5.24 -16.06
C GLN A 45 -41.62 4.37 -14.81
N GLU A 46 -40.99 3.20 -14.89
CA GLU A 46 -40.87 2.32 -13.73
C GLU A 46 -40.04 2.94 -12.60
N VAL A 47 -39.01 3.73 -12.93
CA VAL A 47 -38.24 4.51 -11.95
C VAL A 47 -39.10 5.59 -11.30
N LEU A 48 -39.85 6.37 -12.10
CA LEU A 48 -40.75 7.41 -11.60
C LEU A 48 -41.81 6.81 -10.68
N ASP A 49 -42.42 5.70 -11.07
CA ASP A 49 -43.40 4.96 -10.27
C ASP A 49 -42.79 4.45 -8.96
N SER A 50 -41.58 3.90 -9.02
CA SER A 50 -40.85 3.39 -7.85
C SER A 50 -40.52 4.49 -6.83
N LEU A 51 -40.17 5.68 -7.33
CA LEU A 51 -39.86 6.85 -6.51
C LEU A 51 -41.11 7.68 -6.15
N ARG A 52 -42.29 7.33 -6.69
CA ARG A 52 -43.55 8.08 -6.56
C ARG A 52 -43.43 9.54 -7.04
N ILE A 53 -42.64 9.76 -8.09
CA ILE A 53 -42.42 11.07 -8.71
C ILE A 53 -43.40 11.19 -9.89
N LYS A 54 -44.08 12.34 -10.01
CA LYS A 54 -44.98 12.59 -11.15
C LYS A 54 -44.16 12.88 -12.42
N ASN A 55 -44.67 12.48 -13.58
CA ASN A 55 -43.96 12.63 -14.86
C ASN A 55 -43.63 14.10 -15.23
N ASP A 56 -44.45 15.04 -14.75
CA ASP A 56 -44.31 16.49 -14.96
C ASP A 56 -43.41 17.18 -13.92
N ASP A 57 -42.96 16.48 -12.87
CA ASP A 57 -42.06 17.03 -11.87
C ASP A 57 -40.63 17.12 -12.41
N LYS A 58 -40.21 18.35 -12.71
CA LYS A 58 -38.86 18.70 -13.17
C LYS A 58 -38.01 19.36 -12.09
N SER A 59 -38.38 19.24 -10.81
CA SER A 59 -37.61 19.82 -9.72
C SER A 59 -36.22 19.18 -9.62
N GLY A 60 -35.22 19.97 -9.25
CA GLY A 60 -33.84 19.47 -9.09
C GLY A 60 -33.73 18.35 -8.04
N ARG A 61 -34.61 18.35 -7.02
CA ARG A 61 -34.69 17.28 -6.02
C ARG A 61 -35.14 15.95 -6.64
N SER A 62 -36.21 15.98 -7.44
CA SER A 62 -36.73 14.78 -8.11
C SER A 62 -35.73 14.25 -9.15
N GLN A 63 -35.06 15.14 -9.89
CA GLN A 63 -33.97 14.75 -10.80
C GLN A 63 -32.82 14.06 -10.05
N ALA A 64 -32.35 14.63 -8.92
CA ALA A 64 -31.29 14.02 -8.11
C ALA A 64 -31.69 12.61 -7.63
N GLN A 65 -32.93 12.43 -7.16
CA GLN A 65 -33.43 11.12 -6.73
C GLN A 65 -33.48 10.10 -7.88
N ILE A 66 -33.88 10.53 -9.08
CA ILE A 66 -33.88 9.68 -10.29
C ILE A 66 -32.45 9.26 -10.64
N PHE A 67 -31.50 10.19 -10.63
CA PHE A 67 -30.08 9.89 -10.90
C PHE A 67 -29.50 8.92 -9.88
N ASP A 68 -29.72 9.15 -8.59
CA ASP A 68 -29.25 8.25 -7.53
C ASP A 68 -29.83 6.83 -7.71
N TYR A 69 -31.12 6.72 -8.02
CA TYR A 69 -31.76 5.42 -8.23
C TYR A 69 -31.18 4.70 -9.46
N LEU A 70 -31.07 5.38 -10.60
CA LEU A 70 -30.53 4.82 -11.84
C LEU A 70 -29.05 4.44 -11.70
N SER A 71 -28.23 5.27 -11.02
CA SER A 71 -26.83 4.96 -10.74
C SER A 71 -26.69 3.73 -9.85
N ASN A 72 -27.52 3.62 -8.80
CA ASN A 72 -27.55 2.43 -7.95
C ASN A 72 -27.95 1.17 -8.71
N GLU A 73 -28.95 1.24 -9.61
CA GLU A 73 -29.29 0.09 -10.44
C GLU A 73 -28.24 -0.22 -11.51
N LEU A 74 -27.64 0.80 -12.13
CA LEU A 74 -26.52 0.59 -13.05
C LEU A 74 -25.37 -0.11 -12.33
N GLN A 75 -25.04 0.33 -11.12
CA GLN A 75 -24.03 -0.29 -10.27
C GLN A 75 -24.44 -1.72 -9.89
N SER A 76 -25.70 -1.95 -9.53
CA SER A 76 -26.22 -3.29 -9.23
C SER A 76 -26.01 -4.23 -10.42
N TYR A 77 -26.39 -3.85 -11.65
CA TYR A 77 -26.22 -4.67 -12.85
C TYR A 77 -24.75 -4.75 -13.31
N ALA A 78 -24.00 -3.66 -13.21
CA ALA A 78 -22.59 -3.61 -13.55
C ALA A 78 -21.72 -4.46 -12.64
N LEU A 79 -22.16 -4.69 -11.40
CA LEU A 79 -21.43 -5.42 -10.38
C LEU A 79 -22.07 -6.77 -10.01
N LYS A 80 -23.33 -7.07 -10.39
CA LYS A 80 -23.99 -8.36 -10.10
C LYS A 80 -23.15 -9.51 -10.67
N GLY A 81 -22.68 -10.40 -9.78
CA GLY A 81 -21.83 -11.53 -10.16
C GLY A 81 -20.39 -11.18 -10.53
N LYS A 82 -19.94 -9.93 -10.38
CA LYS A 82 -18.50 -9.63 -10.35
C LYS A 82 -18.05 -9.68 -8.89
N ASP A 83 -17.11 -10.56 -8.63
CA ASP A 83 -16.49 -10.67 -7.32
C ASP A 83 -15.80 -9.33 -7.00
N VAL A 84 -16.25 -8.64 -5.96
CA VAL A 84 -15.64 -7.38 -5.50
C VAL A 84 -14.13 -7.57 -5.28
N GLN A 85 -13.71 -8.76 -4.85
CA GLN A 85 -12.30 -9.10 -4.69
C GLN A 85 -11.57 -9.13 -6.03
N SER A 86 -12.18 -9.69 -7.09
CA SER A 86 -11.59 -9.65 -8.44
C SER A 86 -11.43 -8.23 -8.97
N ILE A 87 -12.36 -7.31 -8.66
CA ILE A 87 -12.25 -5.90 -9.07
C ILE A 87 -11.15 -5.22 -8.29
N LYS A 88 -11.08 -5.42 -6.97
CA LYS A 88 -10.01 -4.89 -6.12
C LYS A 88 -8.65 -5.39 -6.56
N ALA A 89 -8.50 -6.70 -6.79
CA ALA A 89 -7.26 -7.31 -7.27
C ALA A 89 -6.80 -6.66 -8.58
N ARG A 90 -7.69 -6.54 -9.58
CA ARG A 90 -7.37 -5.90 -10.86
C ARG A 90 -7.01 -4.42 -10.73
N LEU A 91 -7.66 -3.68 -9.84
CA LEU A 91 -7.32 -2.28 -9.57
C LEU A 91 -5.96 -2.18 -8.86
N ALA A 92 -5.67 -3.11 -7.96
CA ALA A 92 -4.43 -3.15 -7.20
C ALA A 92 -3.23 -3.53 -8.07
N GLU A 93 -3.40 -4.48 -9.01
CA GLU A 93 -2.42 -4.82 -10.06
C GLU A 93 -2.07 -3.62 -10.94
N LYS A 94 -3.03 -2.72 -11.17
CA LYS A 94 -2.84 -1.47 -11.91
C LYS A 94 -2.38 -0.30 -11.03
N HIS A 95 -2.04 -0.54 -9.78
CA HIS A 95 -1.71 0.49 -8.78
C HIS A 95 -2.73 1.64 -8.71
N SER A 96 -3.99 1.34 -9.01
CA SER A 96 -5.10 2.30 -9.10
C SER A 96 -6.14 2.08 -8.00
N LEU A 97 -5.91 1.12 -7.09
CA LEU A 97 -6.77 0.91 -5.94
C LEU A 97 -6.51 2.02 -4.90
N PRO A 98 -7.52 2.79 -4.48
CA PRO A 98 -7.37 3.74 -3.38
C PRO A 98 -6.86 3.06 -2.10
N ASN A 99 -5.95 3.73 -1.39
CA ASN A 99 -5.29 3.21 -0.19
C ASN A 99 -6.26 2.67 0.89
N HIS A 100 -7.37 3.37 1.14
CA HIS A 100 -8.40 2.96 2.11
C HIS A 100 -9.17 1.67 1.73
N LEU A 101 -9.02 1.15 0.51
CA LEU A 101 -9.69 -0.07 0.06
C LEU A 101 -8.81 -1.32 0.16
N PHE A 102 -7.51 -1.16 0.46
CA PHE A 102 -6.61 -2.28 0.72
C PHE A 102 -6.96 -2.96 2.04
N GLU A 103 -6.86 -4.28 2.05
CA GLU A 103 -6.80 -5.06 3.28
C GLU A 103 -5.40 -4.93 3.88
N VAL A 104 -5.29 -4.80 5.20
CA VAL A 104 -4.01 -4.70 5.90
C VAL A 104 -3.78 -5.99 6.67
N ALA A 105 -2.72 -6.71 6.31
CA ALA A 105 -2.30 -7.94 6.99
C ALA A 105 -1.00 -7.69 7.78
N PHE A 106 -0.77 -8.51 8.81
CA PHE A 106 0.46 -8.46 9.61
C PHE A 106 1.12 -9.83 9.58
N ILE A 107 2.44 -9.85 9.46
CA ILE A 107 3.22 -11.09 9.58
C ILE A 107 3.14 -11.59 11.03
N ASP A 108 3.18 -12.91 11.21
CA ASP A 108 3.23 -13.52 12.53
C ASP A 108 4.35 -12.93 13.39
N GLY A 109 4.02 -12.57 14.64
CA GLY A 109 4.94 -11.93 15.56
C GLY A 109 5.09 -10.41 15.38
N GLU A 110 4.77 -9.84 14.22
CA GLU A 110 4.97 -8.39 13.97
C GLU A 110 4.06 -7.53 14.84
N THR A 111 2.86 -7.99 15.17
CA THR A 111 1.97 -7.24 16.08
C THR A 111 2.59 -7.02 17.46
N GLU A 112 3.32 -8.01 17.98
CA GLU A 112 4.00 -7.89 19.28
C GLU A 112 5.30 -7.07 19.15
N ALA A 113 6.00 -7.16 18.02
CA ALA A 113 7.11 -6.27 17.70
C ALA A 113 6.66 -4.79 17.64
N LEU A 114 5.56 -4.48 16.97
CA LEU A 114 4.94 -3.14 16.94
C LEU A 114 4.60 -2.64 18.34
N ARG A 115 3.97 -3.48 19.17
CA ARG A 115 3.64 -3.15 20.55
C ARG A 115 4.89 -2.82 21.37
N SER A 116 5.99 -3.56 21.17
CA SER A 116 7.27 -3.28 21.84
C SER A 116 7.88 -1.94 21.46
N ARG A 117 7.52 -1.40 20.28
CA ARG A 117 7.89 -0.07 19.79
C ARG A 117 6.87 1.01 20.20
N GLY A 118 5.82 0.66 20.93
CA GLY A 118 4.74 1.57 21.30
C GLY A 118 3.80 1.95 20.15
N ILE A 119 3.76 1.14 19.09
CA ILE A 119 2.96 1.40 17.89
C ILE A 119 1.69 0.54 17.96
N ASP A 120 0.51 1.17 17.88
CA ASP A 120 -0.78 0.46 17.80
C ASP A 120 -1.06 0.00 16.36
N THR A 121 -1.60 -1.21 16.18
CA THR A 121 -1.98 -1.71 14.85
C THR A 121 -3.03 -0.82 14.18
N ARG A 122 -3.89 -0.14 14.95
CA ARG A 122 -4.83 0.87 14.43
C ARG A 122 -4.10 2.05 13.79
N GLN A 123 -3.01 2.52 14.39
CA GLN A 123 -2.19 3.59 13.81
C GLN A 123 -1.53 3.13 12.53
N VAL A 124 -1.04 1.88 12.48
CA VAL A 124 -0.48 1.30 11.26
C VAL A 124 -1.52 1.25 10.13
N ILE A 125 -2.72 0.74 10.42
CA ILE A 125 -3.83 0.69 9.47
C ILE A 125 -4.21 2.10 8.99
N GLU A 126 -4.34 3.05 9.92
CA GLU A 126 -4.66 4.44 9.59
C GLU A 126 -3.59 5.09 8.70
N THR A 127 -2.31 4.83 8.98
CA THR A 127 -1.19 5.30 8.15
C THR A 127 -1.24 4.71 6.74
N ILE A 128 -1.62 3.44 6.58
CA ILE A 128 -1.76 2.83 5.25
C ILE A 128 -2.99 3.37 4.52
N HIS A 129 -4.13 3.49 5.19
CA HIS A 129 -5.40 3.89 4.57
C HIS A 129 -5.48 5.39 4.26
N SER A 130 -4.81 6.22 5.04
CA SER A 130 -4.83 7.68 4.91
C SER A 130 -3.45 8.27 5.23
N PRO A 131 -2.40 7.93 4.45
CA PRO A 131 -1.06 8.48 4.61
C PRO A 131 -1.04 9.96 4.27
N ASP A 132 -0.11 10.70 4.86
CA ASP A 132 0.22 12.05 4.37
C ASP A 132 0.96 11.93 3.03
N THR A 133 1.78 10.90 2.90
CA THR A 133 2.64 10.63 1.74
C THR A 133 3.04 9.16 1.71
N PHE A 134 3.26 8.60 0.52
CA PHE A 134 3.73 7.23 0.35
C PHE A 134 4.61 7.11 -0.91
N GLU A 135 5.50 6.11 -0.93
CA GLU A 135 6.45 5.91 -2.01
C GLU A 135 6.66 4.42 -2.28
N GLN A 136 6.71 4.05 -3.56
CA GLN A 136 7.08 2.70 -4.00
C GLN A 136 8.60 2.59 -4.06
N LEU A 137 9.17 1.60 -3.37
CA LEU A 137 10.63 1.43 -3.30
C LEU A 137 11.21 0.65 -4.47
N ILE A 138 10.41 -0.18 -5.13
CA ILE A 138 10.87 -1.06 -6.20
C ILE A 138 10.60 -0.41 -7.56
N PRO A 139 11.58 -0.36 -8.48
CA PRO A 139 11.36 0.20 -9.81
C PRO A 139 10.32 -0.60 -10.60
N GLU A 140 9.56 0.05 -11.47
CA GLU A 140 8.55 -0.58 -12.32
C GLU A 140 9.13 -1.72 -13.18
N ALA A 141 10.38 -1.59 -13.63
CA ALA A 141 11.09 -2.62 -14.39
C ALA A 141 11.28 -3.93 -13.60
N ALA A 142 11.39 -3.86 -12.27
CA ALA A 142 11.47 -5.04 -11.41
C ALA A 142 10.07 -5.65 -11.19
N LEU A 143 9.02 -4.84 -11.11
CA LEU A 143 7.63 -5.32 -11.03
C LEU A 143 7.25 -6.18 -12.25
N ALA A 144 7.67 -5.76 -13.45
CA ALA A 144 7.44 -6.51 -14.68
C ALA A 144 8.07 -7.93 -14.66
N ARG A 145 8.98 -8.20 -13.71
CA ARG A 145 9.63 -9.50 -13.51
C ARG A 145 9.01 -10.32 -12.37
N GLY A 146 7.83 -9.92 -11.88
CA GLY A 146 7.08 -10.66 -10.85
C GLY A 146 7.50 -10.36 -9.41
N VAL A 147 8.26 -9.28 -9.18
CA VAL A 147 8.64 -8.85 -7.83
C VAL A 147 7.45 -8.18 -7.15
N ASP A 148 7.08 -8.63 -5.95
CA ASP A 148 6.02 -8.01 -5.16
C ASP A 148 6.38 -6.54 -4.86
N PRO A 149 5.51 -5.57 -5.18
CA PRO A 149 5.78 -4.16 -4.92
C PRO A 149 5.96 -3.90 -3.42
N VAL A 150 6.96 -3.08 -3.08
CA VAL A 150 7.20 -2.63 -1.71
C VAL A 150 6.88 -1.15 -1.59
N PHE A 151 6.13 -0.78 -0.57
CA PHE A 151 5.74 0.60 -0.29
C PHE A 151 6.24 1.03 1.09
N ILE A 152 6.50 2.34 1.22
CA ILE A 152 6.61 3.00 2.51
C ILE A 152 5.52 4.06 2.60
N PHE A 153 4.70 3.96 3.62
CA PHE A 153 3.70 4.96 3.99
C PHE A 153 4.25 5.80 5.14
N ALA A 154 4.02 7.09 5.09
CA ALA A 154 4.40 8.02 6.15
C ALA A 154 3.17 8.83 6.58
N LYS A 155 2.98 8.92 7.89
CA LYS A 155 1.94 9.76 8.50
C LYS A 155 2.44 10.41 9.78
N ARG A 156 2.22 11.70 9.92
CA ARG A 156 2.60 12.48 11.08
C ARG A 156 1.58 12.30 12.21
N TYR A 157 2.09 12.06 13.40
CA TYR A 157 1.33 11.98 14.64
C TYR A 157 1.92 12.96 15.67
N GLY A 158 1.11 13.31 16.66
CA GLY A 158 1.44 14.30 17.68
C GLY A 158 0.83 15.68 17.37
N GLY A 159 0.40 16.36 18.42
CA GLY A 159 -0.29 17.66 18.34
C GLY A 159 0.68 18.86 18.39
N ARG A 160 0.22 19.97 18.97
CA ARG A 160 0.98 21.23 19.09
C ARG A 160 2.32 21.13 19.84
N ASN A 161 2.53 20.07 20.61
CA ASN A 161 3.80 19.84 21.29
C ASN A 161 4.78 19.13 20.34
N GLU A 162 5.63 19.91 19.69
CA GLU A 162 6.62 19.40 18.73
C GLU A 162 7.62 18.42 19.37
N ALA A 163 7.82 18.47 20.69
CA ALA A 163 8.79 17.62 21.38
C ALA A 163 8.49 16.12 21.23
N HIS A 164 7.23 15.75 21.12
CA HIS A 164 6.76 14.37 20.95
C HIS A 164 6.06 14.14 19.60
N ALA A 165 6.18 15.08 18.66
CA ALA A 165 5.72 14.86 17.30
C ALA A 165 6.63 13.82 16.63
N TYR A 166 6.02 12.88 15.91
CA TYR A 166 6.74 11.83 15.20
C TYR A 166 6.05 11.53 13.87
N ILE A 167 6.81 10.93 12.95
CA ILE A 167 6.28 10.36 11.71
C ILE A 167 6.29 8.85 11.87
N LEU A 168 5.14 8.21 11.69
CA LEU A 168 5.06 6.76 11.61
C LEU A 168 5.39 6.35 10.18
N LEU A 169 6.54 5.70 10.00
CA LEU A 169 6.90 5.02 8.76
C LEU A 169 6.40 3.58 8.82
N VAL A 170 5.66 3.15 7.81
CA VAL A 170 5.15 1.77 7.69
C VAL A 170 5.62 1.22 6.35
N ARG A 171 6.42 0.15 6.39
CA ARG A 171 6.84 -0.58 5.19
C ARG A 171 5.93 -1.79 4.97
N THR A 172 5.42 -1.93 3.75
CA THR A 172 4.61 -3.07 3.34
C THR A 172 5.16 -3.71 2.07
N PHE A 173 4.81 -4.97 1.83
CA PHE A 173 4.75 -5.50 0.47
C PHE A 173 3.28 -5.70 0.06
N GLN A 174 3.01 -5.56 -1.22
CA GLN A 174 1.66 -5.69 -1.78
C GLN A 174 1.51 -7.02 -2.49
N GLN A 175 0.44 -7.77 -2.16
CA GLN A 175 0.00 -8.95 -2.90
C GLN A 175 -1.47 -8.80 -3.26
N GLY A 176 -1.75 -8.52 -4.54
CA GLY A 176 -3.10 -8.17 -4.98
C GLY A 176 -3.63 -6.96 -4.21
N ALA A 177 -4.78 -7.12 -3.54
CA ALA A 177 -5.44 -6.08 -2.76
C ALA A 177 -5.06 -6.07 -1.26
N VAL A 178 -4.00 -6.81 -0.87
CA VAL A 178 -3.52 -6.90 0.51
C VAL A 178 -2.18 -6.17 0.63
N GLN A 179 -2.07 -5.32 1.65
CA GLN A 179 -0.82 -4.71 2.10
C GLN A 179 -0.36 -5.44 3.35
N THR A 180 0.72 -6.21 3.23
CA THR A 180 1.29 -6.94 4.36
C THR A 180 2.36 -6.09 5.03
N VAL A 181 2.13 -5.74 6.29
CA VAL A 181 3.05 -4.95 7.12
C VAL A 181 4.28 -5.78 7.44
N THR A 182 5.44 -5.24 7.07
CA THR A 182 6.74 -5.86 7.33
C THR A 182 7.46 -5.23 8.50
N VAL A 183 7.39 -3.90 8.63
CA VAL A 183 7.99 -3.17 9.74
C VAL A 183 7.32 -1.80 9.86
N ALA A 184 7.23 -1.28 11.08
CA ALA A 184 6.92 0.12 11.31
C ALA A 184 7.84 0.76 12.36
N HIS A 185 8.17 2.02 12.13
CA HIS A 185 9.03 2.82 13.00
C HIS A 185 8.38 4.19 13.28
N ALA A 186 8.30 4.56 14.55
CA ALA A 186 8.02 5.92 14.97
C ALA A 186 9.31 6.75 14.92
N VAL A 187 9.36 7.73 14.02
CA VAL A 187 10.50 8.63 13.80
C VAL A 187 10.21 9.95 14.49
N TYR A 188 10.73 10.14 15.71
CA TYR A 188 10.54 11.37 16.47
C TYR A 188 11.32 12.53 15.85
N LEU A 189 10.62 13.64 15.62
CA LEU A 189 11.18 14.82 14.94
C LEU A 189 12.25 15.54 15.75
N SER A 190 12.28 15.30 17.07
CA SER A 190 13.28 15.81 17.99
C SER A 190 14.59 15.03 17.97
N ASP A 191 14.57 13.76 17.54
CA ASP A 191 15.77 12.90 17.50
C ASP A 191 16.36 12.78 16.09
N VAL A 192 15.51 12.89 15.06
CA VAL A 192 15.90 12.73 13.65
C VAL A 192 15.69 14.04 12.90
N PRO A 193 16.76 14.70 12.42
CA PRO A 193 16.63 15.93 11.65
C PRO A 193 16.07 15.62 10.26
N ILE A 194 14.78 15.86 10.05
CA ILE A 194 14.14 15.69 8.75
C ILE A 194 14.22 17.02 7.99
N ALA A 195 15.00 17.04 6.91
CA ALA A 195 15.26 18.23 6.12
C ALA A 195 14.06 18.62 5.24
N ASN A 196 12.99 19.18 5.84
CA ASN A 196 11.77 19.69 5.16
C ASN A 196 11.29 18.82 3.98
N THR A 197 11.50 17.50 4.06
CA THR A 197 11.19 16.56 2.99
C THR A 197 10.00 15.74 3.43
N ASP A 198 9.01 15.68 2.55
CA ASP A 198 7.80 14.88 2.72
C ASP A 198 7.93 13.54 1.99
N ARG A 199 9.13 13.17 1.53
CA ARG A 199 9.33 11.88 0.85
C ARG A 199 9.63 10.79 1.88
N PRO A 200 8.85 9.70 1.93
CA PRO A 200 9.06 8.60 2.86
C PRO A 200 10.48 8.02 2.81
N LEU A 201 11.07 7.92 1.62
CA LEU A 201 12.43 7.42 1.45
C LEU A 201 13.50 8.32 2.08
N ASP A 202 13.34 9.65 1.99
CA ASP A 202 14.29 10.58 2.59
C ASP A 202 14.16 10.58 4.13
N ILE A 203 12.93 10.45 4.64
CA ILE A 203 12.67 10.26 6.08
C ILE A 203 13.32 8.96 6.56
N LEU A 204 13.19 7.87 5.79
CA LEU A 204 13.85 6.60 6.10
C LEU A 204 15.38 6.74 6.12
N ARG A 205 15.97 7.44 5.15
CA ARG A 205 17.43 7.69 5.14
C ARG A 205 17.89 8.48 6.36
N ALA A 206 17.20 9.56 6.70
CA ALA A 206 17.51 10.34 7.91
C ALA A 206 17.39 9.50 9.18
N PHE A 207 16.37 8.63 9.26
CA PHE A 207 16.22 7.67 10.36
C PHE A 207 17.41 6.70 10.43
N ILE A 208 17.87 6.19 9.29
CA ILE A 208 19.01 5.27 9.20
C ILE A 208 20.34 5.97 9.46
N ASP A 209 20.48 7.25 9.17
CA ASP A 209 21.69 8.00 9.54
C ASP A 209 21.84 8.11 11.07
N VAL A 210 20.72 8.16 11.80
CA VAL A 210 20.74 8.20 13.26
C VAL A 210 20.83 6.80 13.87
N TYR A 211 20.03 5.84 13.42
CA TYR A 211 19.89 4.53 14.07
C TYR A 211 20.50 3.36 13.30
N GLY A 212 20.98 3.61 12.09
CA GLY A 212 21.52 2.58 11.21
C GLY A 212 22.81 1.96 11.73
N LEU A 213 23.04 0.71 11.35
CA LEU A 213 24.33 0.05 11.53
C LEU A 213 25.05 -0.01 10.19
N GLU A 214 26.35 0.27 10.22
CA GLU A 214 27.22 0.05 9.07
C GLU A 214 27.39 -1.44 8.77
N PHE A 215 27.32 -1.77 7.48
CA PHE A 215 27.57 -3.09 6.92
C PHE A 215 28.29 -2.97 5.59
N SER A 216 28.98 -4.03 5.17
CA SER A 216 29.55 -4.13 3.84
C SER A 216 28.90 -5.27 3.08
N LEU A 217 28.72 -5.04 1.77
CA LEU A 217 28.21 -6.03 0.82
C LEU A 217 29.36 -6.50 -0.04
N LEU A 218 29.58 -7.81 -0.20
CA LEU A 218 30.61 -8.44 -1.04
C LEU A 218 31.52 -7.49 -1.87
N GLY A 219 32.61 -7.01 -1.25
CA GLY A 219 33.63 -6.18 -1.91
C GLY A 219 33.28 -4.71 -2.13
N LEU A 220 32.10 -4.25 -1.69
CA LEU A 220 31.69 -2.86 -1.65
C LEU A 220 32.13 -2.17 -0.34
N PRO A 221 32.33 -0.85 -0.35
CA PRO A 221 32.59 -0.07 0.86
C PRO A 221 31.48 -0.24 1.92
N SER A 222 31.85 -0.03 3.18
CA SER A 222 30.91 0.04 4.29
C SER A 222 29.86 1.14 4.06
N THR A 223 28.61 0.84 4.36
CA THR A 223 27.47 1.77 4.28
C THR A 223 26.40 1.39 5.31
N ASN A 224 25.53 2.33 5.68
CA ASN A 224 24.36 2.07 6.52
C ASN A 224 23.07 1.88 5.71
N PHE A 225 23.08 2.22 4.42
CA PHE A 225 21.93 2.17 3.52
C PHE A 225 22.34 1.79 2.10
N VAL A 226 21.54 0.93 1.48
CA VAL A 226 21.68 0.55 0.08
C VAL A 226 20.33 0.62 -0.61
N GLN A 227 20.31 1.21 -1.80
CA GLN A 227 19.14 1.27 -2.66
C GLN A 227 19.55 0.97 -4.10
N HIS A 228 18.82 0.06 -4.75
CA HIS A 228 18.97 -0.32 -6.15
C HIS A 228 20.42 -0.65 -6.53
N GLN A 229 21.02 -1.61 -5.83
CA GLN A 229 22.38 -2.07 -6.12
C GLN A 229 22.35 -3.45 -6.79
N MET A 230 23.09 -3.60 -7.89
CA MET A 230 23.31 -4.89 -8.53
C MET A 230 24.70 -5.40 -8.16
N ILE A 231 24.78 -6.64 -7.68
CA ILE A 231 26.02 -7.31 -7.28
C ILE A 231 26.20 -8.53 -8.17
N SER A 232 27.33 -8.61 -8.87
CA SER A 232 27.69 -9.82 -9.60
C SER A 232 28.28 -10.83 -8.61
N THR A 233 27.65 -12.00 -8.50
CA THR A 233 28.19 -13.12 -7.72
C THR A 233 29.12 -13.97 -8.55
N LEU A 234 29.46 -13.66 -9.81
CA LEU A 234 30.30 -14.53 -10.66
C LEU A 234 31.71 -14.81 -10.09
N ARG A 235 32.18 -14.01 -9.13
CA ARG A 235 33.44 -14.24 -8.40
C ARG A 235 33.29 -15.11 -7.15
N HIS A 236 32.05 -15.39 -6.75
CA HIS A 236 31.68 -16.19 -5.59
C HIS A 236 30.89 -17.40 -6.11
N GLN A 237 30.96 -18.56 -5.45
CA GLN A 237 30.08 -19.65 -5.87
C GLN A 237 28.62 -19.18 -5.74
N PRO A 238 27.76 -19.37 -6.76
CA PRO A 238 26.36 -19.00 -6.63
C PRO A 238 25.80 -19.67 -5.37
N PRO A 239 24.94 -18.98 -4.61
CA PRO A 239 24.37 -19.55 -3.40
C PRO A 239 23.73 -20.90 -3.75
N PRO A 240 24.08 -22.00 -3.04
CA PRO A 240 23.49 -23.31 -3.22
C PRO A 240 21.96 -23.24 -3.32
N PHE A 241 21.41 -24.08 -4.19
CA PHE A 241 19.95 -24.21 -4.29
C PHE A 241 19.37 -24.59 -2.93
N GLY A 242 18.36 -23.85 -2.47
CA GLY A 242 17.74 -24.06 -1.17
C GLY A 242 18.23 -23.16 -0.04
N TRP A 243 19.20 -22.26 -0.29
CA TRP A 243 19.56 -21.28 0.74
C TRP A 243 18.36 -20.46 1.18
N ASN A 244 18.20 -20.38 2.49
CA ASN A 244 17.27 -19.46 3.09
C ASN A 244 17.86 -18.04 3.05
N SER A 245 17.01 -17.08 3.29
CA SER A 245 17.33 -15.67 3.25
C SER A 245 18.36 -15.27 4.30
N PHE A 246 18.41 -15.94 5.45
CA PHE A 246 19.43 -15.74 6.48
C PHE A 246 20.82 -16.17 6.02
N GLU A 247 20.94 -17.29 5.32
CA GLU A 247 22.21 -17.76 4.74
C GLU A 247 22.71 -16.78 3.67
N ILE A 248 21.79 -16.27 2.83
CA ILE A 248 22.11 -15.24 1.85
C ILE A 248 22.55 -13.95 2.55
N ILE A 249 21.86 -13.52 3.60
CA ILE A 249 22.29 -12.35 4.39
C ILE A 249 23.68 -12.58 4.97
N ARG A 250 23.90 -13.71 5.64
CA ARG A 250 25.18 -14.00 6.30
C ARG A 250 26.36 -13.98 5.35
N GLU A 251 26.14 -14.41 4.11
CA GLU A 251 27.19 -14.58 3.11
C GLU A 251 27.35 -13.33 2.23
N LEU A 252 26.26 -12.60 1.95
CA LEU A 252 26.33 -11.32 1.24
C LEU A 252 26.84 -10.19 2.12
N PHE A 253 26.40 -10.18 3.37
CA PHE A 253 26.76 -9.19 4.35
C PHE A 253 27.91 -9.77 5.16
N ALA A 254 29.13 -9.39 4.78
CA ALA A 254 30.24 -9.52 5.70
C ALA A 254 29.97 -8.53 6.84
N PHE A 255 29.24 -8.98 7.88
CA PHE A 255 29.07 -8.24 9.13
C PHE A 255 30.43 -8.14 9.80
N SER A 256 31.20 -7.17 9.32
CA SER A 256 32.50 -6.81 9.85
C SER A 256 32.36 -5.75 10.94
N SER A 257 31.14 -5.44 11.36
CA SER A 257 30.87 -4.45 12.41
C SER A 257 30.97 -5.11 13.79
N PRO A 258 31.93 -4.70 14.64
CA PRO A 258 31.96 -5.09 16.05
C PRO A 258 30.67 -4.70 16.80
N ALA A 259 29.88 -3.78 16.24
CA ALA A 259 28.60 -3.38 16.80
C ALA A 259 27.51 -4.47 16.69
N TYR A 260 27.71 -5.51 15.89
CA TYR A 260 26.74 -6.60 15.70
C TYR A 260 26.87 -7.74 16.74
N GLU A 261 27.84 -7.71 17.65
CA GLU A 261 28.09 -8.76 18.66
C GLU A 261 26.89 -9.05 19.59
N GLY A 262 25.89 -9.79 19.09
CA GLY A 262 24.69 -10.21 19.82
C GLY A 262 23.66 -9.10 20.10
N ARG A 263 23.76 -7.94 19.45
CA ARG A 263 22.79 -6.86 19.68
C ARG A 263 21.48 -7.13 18.94
N PRO A 264 20.32 -6.81 19.52
CA PRO A 264 19.05 -6.83 18.79
C PRO A 264 19.13 -5.86 17.60
N THR A 265 18.87 -6.38 16.40
CA THR A 265 18.84 -5.59 15.16
C THR A 265 17.55 -5.84 14.42
N ASP A 266 16.95 -4.77 13.91
CA ASP A 266 15.96 -4.88 12.85
C ASP A 266 16.70 -4.85 11.52
N HIS A 267 16.19 -5.56 10.53
CA HIS A 267 16.78 -5.54 9.20
C HIS A 267 15.71 -5.59 8.13
N VAL A 268 15.98 -4.86 7.06
CA VAL A 268 15.18 -4.96 5.84
C VAL A 268 16.14 -5.32 4.74
N LEU A 269 15.87 -6.44 4.07
CA LEU A 269 16.53 -6.82 2.83
C LEU A 269 15.46 -7.18 1.81
N SER A 270 15.42 -6.40 0.74
CA SER A 270 14.61 -6.67 -0.45
C SER A 270 15.56 -6.99 -1.58
N TYR A 271 15.60 -8.25 -2.01
CA TYR A 271 16.52 -8.68 -3.05
C TYR A 271 15.89 -9.69 -4.00
N ARG A 272 16.45 -9.79 -5.20
CA ARG A 272 16.14 -10.81 -6.18
C ARG A 272 17.43 -11.42 -6.68
N VAL A 273 17.43 -12.74 -6.88
CA VAL A 273 18.52 -13.44 -7.59
C VAL A 273 18.21 -13.42 -9.07
N GLY A 274 18.97 -12.63 -9.82
CA GLY A 274 18.87 -12.56 -11.28
C GLY A 274 19.53 -13.75 -11.96
N GLU A 275 19.23 -13.89 -13.25
CA GLU A 275 19.95 -14.82 -14.12
C GLU A 275 21.46 -14.46 -14.15
N LEU A 276 22.31 -15.45 -14.42
CA LEU A 276 23.78 -15.29 -14.50
C LEU A 276 24.49 -14.97 -13.17
N GLY A 277 23.91 -15.34 -12.03
CA GLY A 277 24.57 -15.15 -10.72
C GLY A 277 24.69 -13.66 -10.40
N THR A 278 23.58 -12.95 -10.48
CA THR A 278 23.51 -11.54 -10.08
C THR A 278 22.50 -11.41 -8.95
N ILE A 279 22.75 -10.51 -8.02
CA ILE A 279 21.83 -10.20 -6.93
C ILE A 279 21.48 -8.74 -7.05
N GLU A 280 20.20 -8.49 -7.23
CA GLU A 280 19.62 -7.16 -7.32
C GLU A 280 19.01 -6.82 -5.96
N ILE A 281 19.63 -5.89 -5.24
CA ILE A 281 19.17 -5.38 -3.95
C ILE A 281 18.33 -4.14 -4.21
N SER A 282 17.03 -4.21 -3.93
CA SER A 282 16.15 -3.05 -4.05
C SER A 282 16.38 -2.08 -2.89
N VAL A 283 16.41 -2.59 -1.66
CA VAL A 283 16.73 -1.83 -0.45
C VAL A 283 17.37 -2.74 0.59
N ALA A 284 18.41 -2.26 1.26
CA ALA A 284 18.99 -2.93 2.42
C ALA A 284 19.42 -1.93 3.50
N TYR A 285 19.07 -2.23 4.75
CA TYR A 285 19.55 -1.51 5.93
C TYR A 285 19.37 -2.33 7.21
N PHE A 286 20.12 -1.93 8.25
CA PHE A 286 20.05 -2.51 9.59
C PHE A 286 19.83 -1.41 10.62
N ILE A 287 18.97 -1.64 11.59
CA ILE A 287 18.67 -0.69 12.67
C ILE A 287 19.24 -1.21 13.99
N ASN A 288 19.96 -0.34 14.70
CA ASN A 288 20.38 -0.55 16.07
C ASN A 288 19.18 -0.38 17.02
N LEU A 289 18.45 -1.47 17.28
CA LEU A 289 17.26 -1.44 18.13
C LEU A 289 17.58 -1.05 19.58
N THR A 290 18.79 -1.30 20.05
CA THR A 290 19.20 -0.87 21.41
C THR A 290 19.20 0.66 21.51
N LYS A 291 19.84 1.33 20.55
CA LYS A 291 19.85 2.80 20.47
C LYS A 291 18.43 3.34 20.26
N TYR A 292 17.70 2.76 19.30
CA TYR A 292 16.35 3.20 18.99
C TYR A 292 15.40 3.09 20.18
N PHE A 293 15.42 1.98 20.93
CA PHE A 293 14.55 1.80 22.09
C PHE A 293 14.91 2.68 23.27
N ALA A 294 16.20 2.97 23.46
CA ALA A 294 16.63 3.96 24.46
C ALA A 294 16.04 5.35 24.15
N ASP A 295 15.98 5.73 22.87
CA ASP A 295 15.40 7.02 22.47
C ASP A 295 13.87 7.00 22.54
N LEU A 296 13.19 5.91 22.16
CA LEU A 296 11.75 5.75 22.38
C LEU A 296 11.35 5.94 23.87
N GLN A 297 12.17 5.44 24.80
CA GLN A 297 11.92 5.60 26.23
C GLN A 297 11.95 7.07 26.70
N LYS A 298 12.77 7.93 26.05
CA LYS A 298 12.79 9.38 26.34
C LYS A 298 11.44 10.05 26.02
N HIS A 299 10.68 9.47 25.09
CA HIS A 299 9.35 9.92 24.69
C HIS A 299 8.22 9.24 25.47
N GLY A 300 8.54 8.54 26.57
CA GLY A 300 7.54 7.89 27.42
C GLY A 300 7.00 6.58 26.86
N VAL A 301 7.57 6.07 25.75
CA VAL A 301 7.22 4.74 25.24
C VAL A 301 7.82 3.68 26.15
N LYS A 302 7.01 2.72 26.59
CA LYS A 302 7.46 1.56 27.36
C LYS A 302 8.16 0.53 26.45
N ALA A 303 9.21 0.96 25.76
CA ALA A 303 9.93 0.13 24.79
C ALA A 303 10.80 -0.91 25.50
N LYS A 304 10.81 -2.13 24.97
CA LYS A 304 11.67 -3.23 25.43
C LYS A 304 12.32 -3.91 24.24
N ALA A 305 13.63 -4.12 24.34
CA ALA A 305 14.37 -4.98 23.42
C ALA A 305 13.90 -6.41 23.58
N HIS A 306 12.92 -6.82 22.77
CA HIS A 306 12.66 -8.23 22.58
C HIS A 306 13.75 -8.77 21.65
N LEU A 307 14.51 -9.75 22.14
CA LEU A 307 15.34 -10.60 21.29
C LEU A 307 14.38 -11.45 20.45
N TYR A 308 13.90 -10.89 19.36
CA TYR A 308 13.22 -11.67 18.35
C TYR A 308 14.27 -12.53 17.65
N HIS A 309 14.31 -13.81 17.98
CA HIS A 309 14.80 -14.83 17.06
C HIS A 309 13.75 -15.02 15.96
N ASN A 310 13.56 -14.00 15.11
CA ASN A 310 12.71 -14.13 13.94
C ASN A 310 13.54 -14.73 12.81
N ASP A 311 13.32 -16.01 12.54
CA ASP A 311 13.88 -16.75 11.41
C ASP A 311 13.22 -16.38 10.06
N THR A 312 12.29 -15.41 9.99
CA THR A 312 11.38 -15.29 8.84
C THR A 312 10.96 -13.88 8.40
N GLY A 313 11.63 -12.80 8.82
CA GLY A 313 11.32 -11.43 8.36
C GLY A 313 11.70 -11.12 6.90
N ILE A 314 12.16 -12.12 6.12
CA ILE A 314 12.70 -11.91 4.79
C ILE A 314 11.79 -12.56 3.76
N SER A 315 11.02 -11.74 3.06
CA SER A 315 10.29 -12.10 1.86
C SER A 315 11.29 -12.40 0.73
N LYS A 316 11.40 -13.67 0.31
CA LYS A 316 11.98 -14.02 -1.01
C LYS A 316 11.06 -13.40 -2.08
N LEU A 317 11.60 -12.50 -2.88
CA LEU A 317 10.94 -11.93 -4.06
C LEU A 317 11.19 -12.79 -5.30
#